data_AF-A0A0K2VD30-F1
#
_entry.id   AF-A0A0K2VD30-F1
#
_cell.length_a   1.000
_cell.length_b   1.000
_cell.length_c   1.000
_cell.angle_alpha   90.00
_cell.angle_beta   90.00
_cell.angle_gamma   90.00
#
_symmetry.space_group_name_H-M   'P 1'
#
loop_
_entity.id
_entity.type
_entity.pdbx_description
1 polymer ?
#
loop_
_entity_poly.entity_id
_entity_poly.type
_entity_poly.pdbx_seq_one_letter_code
_entity_poly.pdbx_strand_id
1 'polypeptide(L)'
;MSTSRRNKQPLCMKQYYRLLNFYRKPGIVKDEHIDFYSSQVKDEEIIVVMIKSHIYKIKVKVIGEWISLQNIYSHFWSVYNDSRYRKELNMDEKVQLLTTCNRRKWGSY
;
A
#
# COMPACT_ATOMS: atom_id res chain seq x y z
N MET A 1 2.45 2.38 -40.17
CA MET A 1 0.98 2.46 -40.36
C MET A 1 0.28 1.92 -39.12
N SER A 2 -0.08 2.80 -38.19
CA SER A 2 -0.91 2.43 -37.01
C SER A 2 -2.37 2.57 -37.41
N THR A 3 -2.99 1.47 -37.83
CA THR A 3 -4.40 1.45 -38.22
C THR A 3 -5.27 1.62 -36.98
N SER A 4 -5.82 2.83 -36.83
CA SER A 4 -6.93 3.15 -35.94
C SER A 4 -8.21 2.47 -36.43
N ARG A 5 -8.33 1.15 -36.24
CA ARG A 5 -9.57 0.42 -36.49
C ARG A 5 -9.68 -0.74 -35.52
N ARG A 6 -10.51 -0.59 -34.49
CA ARG A 6 -11.38 -1.63 -33.89
C ARG A 6 -12.04 -1.08 -32.62
N ASN A 7 -13.08 -0.27 -32.81
CA ASN A 7 -14.11 -0.15 -31.78
C ASN A 7 -14.60 -1.59 -31.49
N LYS A 8 -14.60 -2.03 -30.21
CA LYS A 8 -15.01 -3.37 -29.71
C LYS A 8 -13.95 -4.48 -29.62
N GLN A 9 -12.64 -4.20 -29.69
CA GLN A 9 -11.65 -5.21 -29.31
C GLN A 9 -11.47 -5.31 -27.79
N PRO A 10 -11.40 -6.53 -27.22
CA PRO A 10 -11.08 -6.68 -25.80
C PRO A 10 -9.64 -6.21 -25.53
N LEU A 11 -9.48 -5.42 -24.47
CA LEU A 11 -8.17 -4.98 -23.98
C LEU A 11 -7.65 -5.93 -22.90
N CYS A 12 -6.33 -5.97 -22.75
CA CYS A 12 -5.68 -6.74 -21.70
C CYS A 12 -5.98 -6.15 -20.31
N MET A 13 -6.50 -6.97 -19.39
CA MET A 13 -6.83 -6.54 -18.02
C MET A 13 -5.72 -6.79 -16.99
N LYS A 14 -4.52 -7.23 -17.42
CA LYS A 14 -3.42 -7.57 -16.50
C LYS A 14 -3.05 -6.45 -15.53
N GLN A 15 -3.19 -5.18 -15.95
CA GLN A 15 -2.86 -4.03 -15.12
C GLN A 15 -3.86 -3.85 -13.95
N TYR A 16 -5.12 -4.22 -14.14
CA TYR A 16 -6.16 -4.07 -13.12
C TYR A 16 -5.85 -4.91 -11.88
N TYR A 17 -5.39 -6.14 -12.09
CA TYR A 17 -5.05 -7.07 -11.00
C TYR A 17 -3.89 -6.60 -10.11
N ARG A 18 -3.10 -5.62 -10.58
CA ARG A 18 -1.94 -5.07 -9.86
C ARG A 18 -2.25 -3.86 -9.00
N LEU A 19 -3.40 -3.20 -9.19
CA LEU A 19 -3.70 -1.91 -8.54
C LEU A 19 -3.51 -1.93 -7.02
N LEU A 20 -3.94 -3.01 -6.36
CA LEU A 20 -3.85 -3.18 -4.90
C LEU A 20 -2.98 -4.35 -4.46
N ASN A 21 -2.42 -5.11 -5.41
CA ASN A 21 -1.64 -6.34 -5.13
C ASN A 21 -0.17 -6.19 -5.51
N PHE A 22 0.36 -4.97 -5.51
CA PHE A 22 1.69 -4.68 -6.00
C PHE A 22 2.55 -3.95 -4.97
N TYR A 23 3.81 -4.35 -4.86
CA TYR A 23 4.84 -3.59 -4.15
C TYR A 23 6.17 -3.58 -4.92
N ARG A 24 6.80 -2.40 -4.97
CA ARG A 24 8.13 -2.21 -5.57
C ARG A 24 9.20 -2.27 -4.50
N LYS A 25 9.88 -3.40 -4.39
CA LYS A 25 11.01 -3.56 -3.46
C LYS A 25 12.26 -2.88 -4.04
N PRO A 26 12.94 -2.00 -3.28
CA PRO A 26 14.19 -1.39 -3.72
C PRO A 26 15.31 -2.44 -3.84
N GLY A 27 16.19 -2.27 -4.81
CA GLY A 27 17.41 -3.07 -4.92
C GLY A 27 18.62 -2.24 -5.32
N ILE A 28 19.81 -2.71 -4.96
CA ILE A 28 21.09 -2.01 -5.22
C ILE A 28 21.35 -1.87 -6.72
N VAL A 29 21.16 -2.96 -7.47
CA VAL A 29 21.39 -2.99 -8.92
C VAL A 29 20.09 -2.74 -9.67
N LYS A 30 19.01 -3.39 -9.23
CA LYS A 30 17.70 -3.36 -9.87
C LYS A 30 16.62 -3.58 -8.82
N ASP A 31 15.52 -2.84 -8.95
CA ASP A 31 14.34 -3.03 -8.13
C ASP A 31 13.54 -4.25 -8.56
N GLU A 32 12.82 -4.83 -7.60
CA GLU A 32 11.98 -6.01 -7.81
C GLU A 32 10.50 -5.64 -7.77
N HIS A 33 9.74 -6.24 -8.68
CA HIS A 33 8.29 -6.13 -8.72
C HIS A 33 7.70 -7.33 -7.97
N ILE A 34 7.05 -7.07 -6.83
CA ILE A 34 6.41 -8.12 -6.03
C ILE A 34 4.90 -8.03 -6.27
N ASP A 35 4.38 -9.03 -6.97
CA ASP A 35 2.94 -9.24 -7.17
C ASP A 35 2.41 -10.16 -6.06
N PHE A 36 1.48 -9.66 -5.23
CA PHE A 36 0.78 -10.42 -4.18
C PHE A 36 -0.55 -10.99 -4.65
N TYR A 37 -0.71 -11.15 -5.97
CA TYR A 37 -1.92 -11.70 -6.56
C TYR A 37 -2.05 -13.18 -6.16
N SER A 38 -2.89 -13.45 -5.16
CA SER A 38 -3.35 -14.79 -4.83
C SER A 38 -4.75 -14.97 -5.43
N SER A 39 -5.00 -16.09 -6.10
CA SER A 39 -6.36 -16.52 -6.44
C SER A 39 -7.18 -16.89 -5.19
N GLN A 40 -6.52 -17.01 -4.03
CA GLN A 40 -7.14 -17.31 -2.75
C GLN A 40 -7.64 -16.03 -2.06
N VAL A 41 -8.86 -16.12 -1.55
CA VAL A 41 -9.47 -15.10 -0.68
C VAL A 41 -8.63 -14.99 0.59
N LYS A 42 -8.18 -13.77 0.91
CA LYS A 42 -7.45 -13.50 2.15
C LYS A 42 -8.45 -13.39 3.30
N ASP A 43 -8.18 -14.07 4.41
CA ASP A 43 -9.02 -14.00 5.62
C ASP A 43 -8.88 -12.66 6.33
N GLU A 44 -7.72 -12.02 6.20
CA GLU A 44 -7.45 -10.70 6.73
C GLU A 44 -6.90 -9.77 5.65
N GLU A 45 -7.44 -8.56 5.61
CA GLU A 45 -6.94 -7.48 4.76
C GLU A 45 -6.78 -6.22 5.60
N ILE A 46 -5.70 -5.48 5.33
CA ILE A 46 -5.35 -4.26 6.06
C ILE A 46 -5.09 -3.11 5.10
N ILE A 47 -5.29 -1.91 5.61
CA ILE A 47 -4.73 -0.68 5.05
C ILE A 47 -3.66 -0.14 6.00
N VAL A 48 -2.65 0.50 5.43
CA VAL A 48 -1.61 1.18 6.19
C VAL A 48 -1.87 2.68 6.12
N VAL A 49 -2.00 3.32 7.29
CA VAL A 49 -2.23 4.76 7.43
C VAL A 49 -0.99 5.41 7.97
N MET A 50 -0.54 6.48 7.31
CA MET A 50 0.63 7.24 7.74
C MET A 50 0.21 8.65 8.15
N ILE A 51 0.51 9.04 9.39
CA ILE A 51 0.24 10.38 9.92
C ILE A 51 1.36 10.79 10.88
N LYS A 52 1.86 12.03 10.75
CA LYS A 52 3.03 12.55 11.51
C LYS A 52 4.18 11.55 11.60
N SER A 53 4.57 10.96 10.47
CA SER A 53 5.64 9.98 10.40
C SER A 53 5.42 8.65 11.15
N HIS A 54 4.26 8.43 11.74
CA HIS A 54 3.87 7.16 12.35
C HIS A 54 3.06 6.31 11.38
N ILE A 55 3.23 5.00 11.46
CA ILE A 55 2.59 4.02 10.60
C ILE A 55 1.60 3.20 11.42
N TYR A 56 0.35 3.20 11.00
CA TYR A 56 -0.75 2.47 11.65
C TYR A 56 -1.30 1.42 10.71
N LYS A 57 -1.70 0.28 11.27
CA LYS A 57 -2.39 -0.79 10.53
C LYS A 57 -3.86 -0.76 10.90
N ILE A 58 -4.74 -0.62 9.93
CA ILE A 58 -6.19 -0.72 10.12
C ILE A 58 -6.67 -1.97 9.38
N LYS A 59 -7.29 -2.91 10.12
CA LYS A 59 -7.96 -4.05 9.51
C LYS A 59 -9.23 -3.59 8.81
N VAL A 60 -9.38 -3.97 7.55
CA VAL A 60 -10.58 -3.70 6.71
C VAL A 60 -11.38 -4.97 6.45
N LYS A 61 -10.75 -6.14 6.63
CA LYS A 61 -11.39 -7.45 6.55
C LYS A 61 -10.86 -8.35 7.65
N VAL A 62 -11.75 -9.03 8.35
CA VAL A 62 -11.45 -9.88 9.51
C VAL A 62 -12.27 -11.16 9.40
N ILE A 63 -11.63 -12.33 9.48
CA ILE A 63 -12.27 -13.65 9.37
C ILE A 63 -13.12 -13.73 8.07
N GLY A 64 -12.59 -13.22 6.96
CA GLY A 64 -13.25 -13.25 5.67
C GLY A 64 -14.33 -12.19 5.45
N GLU A 65 -14.73 -11.43 6.48
CA GLU A 65 -15.79 -10.42 6.40
C GLU A 65 -15.25 -8.99 6.38
N TRP A 66 -15.83 -8.14 5.54
CA TRP A 66 -15.51 -6.71 5.47
C TRP A 66 -16.15 -5.97 6.64
N ILE A 67 -15.37 -5.11 7.30
CA ILE A 67 -15.92 -4.28 8.37
C ILE A 67 -16.79 -3.15 7.79
N SER A 68 -17.75 -2.68 8.59
CA SER A 68 -18.64 -1.59 8.17
C SER A 68 -17.89 -0.27 8.00
N LEU A 69 -18.46 0.64 7.20
CA LEU A 69 -17.94 2.01 7.05
C LEU A 69 -17.82 2.73 8.40
N GLN A 70 -18.77 2.50 9.31
CA GLN A 70 -18.75 3.09 10.64
C GLN A 70 -17.54 2.59 11.47
N ASN A 71 -17.19 1.31 11.34
CA ASN A 71 -16.02 0.74 12.01
C ASN A 71 -14.72 1.28 11.40
N ILE A 72 -14.66 1.39 10.06
CA ILE A 72 -13.53 2.02 9.36
C ILE A 72 -13.33 3.46 9.84
N TYR A 73 -14.41 4.24 9.90
CA TYR A 73 -14.38 5.61 10.41
C TYR A 73 -13.88 5.67 11.86
N SER A 74 -14.38 4.79 12.72
CA SER A 74 -13.98 4.72 14.12
C SER A 74 -12.49 4.39 14.28
N HIS A 75 -11.95 3.49 13.45
CA HIS A 75 -10.51 3.20 13.40
C HIS A 75 -9.70 4.41 12.94
N PHE A 76 -10.12 5.10 11.88
CA PHE A 76 -9.46 6.33 11.44
C PHE A 76 -9.49 7.42 12.51
N TRP A 77 -10.61 7.59 13.19
CA TRP A 77 -10.76 8.55 14.28
C TRP A 77 -9.83 8.23 15.45
N SER A 78 -9.71 6.95 15.81
CA SER A 78 -8.76 6.48 16.83
C SER A 78 -7.31 6.78 16.43
N VAL A 79 -6.91 6.45 15.21
CA VAL A 79 -5.57 6.75 14.67
C VAL A 79 -5.30 8.26 14.66
N TYR A 80 -6.28 9.05 14.23
CA TYR A 80 -6.17 10.50 14.21
C TYR A 80 -5.96 11.06 15.62
N ASN A 81 -6.77 10.65 16.60
CA ASN A 81 -6.64 11.10 17.98
C ASN A 81 -5.32 10.68 18.61
N ASP A 82 -4.89 9.42 18.43
CA ASP A 82 -3.59 8.94 18.92
C ASP A 82 -2.44 9.80 18.35
N SER A 83 -2.49 10.08 17.04
CA SER A 83 -1.47 10.92 16.38
C SER A 83 -1.38 12.35 16.92
N ARG A 84 -2.44 12.87 17.56
CA ARG A 84 -2.40 14.22 18.15
C ARG A 84 -1.49 14.26 19.37
N TYR A 85 -1.53 13.20 20.18
CA TYR A 85 -0.80 13.12 21.45
C TYR A 85 0.57 12.44 21.32
N ARG A 86 0.81 11.70 20.23
CA ARG A 86 2.13 11.14 19.97
C ARG A 86 3.18 12.22 19.73
N LYS A 87 4.32 12.06 20.41
CA LYS A 87 5.53 12.84 20.17
C LYS A 87 6.02 12.62 18.74
N GLU A 88 6.56 13.66 18.13
CA GLU A 88 7.22 13.51 16.84
C GLU A 88 8.43 12.59 16.95
N LEU A 89 8.57 11.71 15.96
CA LEU A 89 9.72 10.82 15.85
C LEU A 89 10.97 11.62 15.48
N ASN A 90 12.11 11.16 15.96
CA ASN A 90 13.41 11.67 15.51
C ASN A 90 13.65 11.25 14.05
N MET A 91 14.59 11.90 13.37
CA MET A 91 14.81 11.67 11.93
C MET A 91 15.23 10.24 11.58
N ASP A 92 16.00 9.60 12.46
CA ASP A 92 16.46 8.23 12.40
C ASP A 92 15.33 7.19 12.52
N GLU A 93 14.23 7.54 13.21
CA GLU A 93 13.08 6.66 13.41
C GLU A 93 12.07 6.73 12.25
N LYS A 94 12.20 7.72 11.35
CA LYS A 94 11.26 7.96 10.22
C LYS A 94 11.54 7.03 9.04
N VAL A 95 11.29 5.73 9.21
CA VAL A 95 11.57 4.70 8.19
C VAL A 95 10.99 5.03 6.82
N GLN A 96 9.78 5.58 6.75
CA GLN A 96 9.13 5.97 5.49
C GLN A 96 9.92 7.00 4.68
N LEU A 97 10.77 7.81 5.31
CA LEU A 97 11.61 8.78 4.60
C LEU A 97 12.63 8.07 3.69
N LEU A 98 13.01 6.84 4.04
CA LEU A 98 13.93 6.07 3.22
C LEU A 98 13.32 5.72 1.85
N THR A 99 11.99 5.68 1.73
CA THR A 99 11.31 5.44 0.44
C THR A 99 11.49 6.59 -0.56
N THR A 100 11.83 7.80 -0.10
CA THR A 100 12.12 8.96 -0.96
C THR A 100 13.60 9.05 -1.37
N CYS A 101 14.47 8.28 -0.71
CA CYS A 101 15.90 8.27 -1.00
C CYS A 101 16.20 7.64 -2.38
N ASN A 102 17.44 7.84 -2.84
CA ASN A 102 17.96 7.14 -4.01
C ASN A 102 17.74 5.62 -3.87
N ARG A 103 17.31 4.95 -4.95
CA ARG A 103 16.96 3.53 -4.93
C ARG A 103 18.09 2.62 -4.47
N ARG A 104 19.35 2.92 -4.83
CA ARG A 104 20.51 2.16 -4.37
C ARG A 104 20.75 2.33 -2.88
N LYS A 105 20.56 3.55 -2.37
CA LYS A 105 20.68 3.86 -0.94
C LYS A 105 19.55 3.24 -0.13
N TRP A 106 18.32 3.23 -0.64
CA TRP A 106 17.20 2.56 0.03
C TRP A 106 17.37 1.04 0.02
N GLY A 107 17.78 0.47 -1.12
CA GLY A 107 17.99 -0.97 -1.27
C GLY A 107 19.27 -1.49 -0.61
N SER A 108 20.10 -0.63 -0.02
CA SER A 108 21.27 -1.04 0.79
C SER A 108 20.96 -1.16 2.29
N TYR A 109 19.78 -0.70 2.73
CA TYR A 109 19.26 -0.97 4.06
C TYR A 109 18.46 -2.29 4.04
#